data_AF-A0A0B1TFC2-F1
#
_entry.id   AF-A0A0B1TFC2-F1
#
_cell.length_a   1.000
_cell.length_b   1.000
_cell.length_c   1.000
_cell.angle_alpha   90.00
_cell.angle_beta   90.00
_cell.angle_gamma   90.00
#
_symmetry.space_group_name_H-M   'P 1'
#
loop_
_entity.id
_entity.type
_entity.pdbx_description
1 polymer ?
#
loop_
_entity_poly.entity_id
_entity_poly.type
_entity_poly.pdbx_seq_one_letter_code
_entity_poly.pdbx_strand_id
1 'polypeptide(L)'
;MSAAMRRTPGPTDTMRSRKSDSIVDKLTGTLTRKKKGGHENAEDEKFKTEEDEALEIEIEGKESIDACLVPAMAKNLTLDEGELRRYLTKESSEDRKVRELISLLMYWINEELAEQRIVVRNLQEDLFDGQILQILIEKLAGVRIEVPEVTQSEEGQKKKLELVVQAVNRIVSPTEQPKWDAELIHSKDIVAIMQILIAMVLHFRAPIRLPEHVSVKMLVASKHQGHSRSEFVTEQLTTTQGELGLKGERDAFDTLFDYGPDKLAHVKSSLLAFCNKHLNKINLEVIL
;
A
#
# COMPACT_ATOMS: atom_id res chain seq x y z
N MET A 1 -34.91 62.26 -30.67
CA MET A 1 -34.82 63.68 -30.22
C MET A 1 -33.51 63.85 -29.48
N SER A 2 -32.69 64.77 -29.97
CA SER A 2 -31.34 65.10 -29.49
C SER A 2 -31.34 65.77 -28.12
N ALA A 3 -30.30 65.51 -27.32
CA ALA A 3 -29.62 66.47 -26.43
C ALA A 3 -28.49 65.75 -25.67
N ALA A 4 -27.35 66.31 -25.29
CA ALA A 4 -26.53 67.44 -25.76
C ALA A 4 -25.24 67.39 -24.91
N MET A 5 -24.05 67.61 -25.52
CA MET A 5 -22.82 68.26 -24.99
C MET A 5 -22.15 67.69 -23.70
N ARG A 6 -20.83 67.77 -23.40
CA ARG A 6 -19.69 68.61 -23.80
C ARG A 6 -18.37 67.96 -23.29
N ARG A 7 -17.22 68.44 -23.80
CA ARG A 7 -15.83 68.00 -23.53
C ARG A 7 -15.20 68.64 -22.25
N THR A 8 -14.25 67.91 -21.61
CA THR A 8 -12.91 68.25 -20.99
C THR A 8 -12.72 69.55 -20.17
N PRO A 9 -11.79 69.65 -19.15
CA PRO A 9 -10.40 69.10 -19.12
C PRO A 9 -9.88 68.52 -17.78
N GLY A 10 -8.70 67.87 -17.81
CA GLY A 10 -8.00 67.22 -16.68
C GLY A 10 -7.42 68.19 -15.62
N PRO A 11 -6.86 67.67 -14.52
CA PRO A 11 -5.41 67.40 -14.47
C PRO A 11 -5.03 66.12 -13.67
N THR A 12 -3.86 65.54 -13.98
CA THR A 12 -3.28 64.38 -13.30
C THR A 12 -2.39 64.81 -12.13
N ASP A 13 -2.73 64.30 -10.95
CA ASP A 13 -1.97 64.39 -9.71
C ASP A 13 -0.78 63.41 -9.67
N THR A 14 0.35 63.91 -9.18
CA THR A 14 1.53 63.15 -8.78
C THR A 14 1.51 62.85 -7.28
N MET A 15 1.80 61.59 -6.93
CA MET A 15 2.66 61.12 -5.81
C MET A 15 2.05 60.00 -4.96
N ARG A 16 2.82 58.90 -4.86
CA ARG A 16 3.46 58.36 -3.63
C ARG A 16 3.19 56.87 -3.32
N SER A 17 4.33 56.18 -3.09
CA SER A 17 4.56 55.05 -2.14
C SER A 17 4.00 53.68 -2.56
N ARG A 18 4.65 52.51 -2.41
CA ARG A 18 5.78 52.01 -1.59
C ARG A 18 6.23 50.67 -2.25
N LYS A 19 7.53 50.43 -2.46
CA LYS A 19 8.46 49.63 -1.63
C LYS A 19 8.60 48.15 -2.08
N SER A 20 9.80 47.79 -2.54
CA SER A 20 10.39 46.45 -2.36
C SER A 20 11.90 46.62 -2.17
N ASP A 21 12.39 46.08 -1.06
CA ASP A 21 13.74 46.26 -0.53
C ASP A 21 14.71 45.24 -1.17
N SER A 22 15.89 45.72 -1.61
CA SER A 22 17.05 44.90 -1.98
C SER A 22 18.13 45.03 -0.89
N ILE A 23 18.61 43.91 -0.35
CA ILE A 23 19.78 43.88 0.53
C ILE A 23 20.60 42.62 0.22
N VAL A 24 21.49 42.74 -0.76
CA VAL A 24 22.76 42.01 -0.82
C VAL A 24 23.83 43.09 -0.88
N ASP A 25 24.71 43.11 0.12
CA ASP A 25 26.04 43.73 0.15
C ASP A 25 26.34 44.26 1.55
N LYS A 26 27.15 43.48 2.29
CA LYS A 26 28.09 43.99 3.29
C LYS A 26 29.02 42.88 3.77
N LEU A 27 30.01 42.57 2.92
CA LEU A 27 31.31 42.10 3.35
C LEU A 27 32.18 43.32 3.63
N THR A 28 32.64 43.49 4.88
CA THR A 28 33.93 44.10 5.24
C THR A 28 34.11 43.95 6.75
N GLY A 29 35.19 43.30 7.15
CA GLY A 29 35.42 42.88 8.54
C GLY A 29 36.04 43.94 9.44
N THR A 30 36.04 43.66 10.75
CA THR A 30 37.11 44.07 11.68
C THR A 30 37.06 43.24 12.98
N LEU A 31 38.12 42.47 13.17
CA LEU A 31 38.80 42.05 14.41
C LEU A 31 38.15 42.39 15.77
N THR A 32 37.80 41.37 16.57
CA THR A 32 38.15 41.33 17.99
C THR A 32 38.44 39.90 18.47
N ARG A 33 39.53 39.80 19.24
CA ARG A 33 40.24 38.61 19.72
C ARG A 33 39.61 38.11 21.04
N LYS A 34 39.28 36.82 21.13
CA LYS A 34 39.26 36.09 22.42
C LYS A 34 39.75 34.65 22.24
N LYS A 35 40.46 34.19 23.27
CA LYS A 35 41.54 33.19 23.26
C LYS A 35 41.06 31.88 23.93
N LYS A 36 41.47 30.75 23.34
CA LYS A 36 41.68 29.40 23.95
C LYS A 36 40.51 28.41 23.93
N GLY A 37 40.69 27.32 23.15
CA GLY A 37 40.13 25.99 23.42
C GLY A 37 39.56 25.28 22.18
N GLY A 38 40.27 24.25 21.68
CA GLY A 38 39.73 23.23 20.77
C GLY A 38 39.98 23.50 19.28
N HIS A 39 41.13 23.05 18.77
CA HIS A 39 41.47 23.10 17.34
C HIS A 39 41.04 21.83 16.58
N GLU A 40 40.13 21.04 17.16
CA GLU A 40 39.75 19.71 16.64
C GLU A 40 38.31 19.66 16.08
N ASN A 41 37.43 20.64 16.36
CA ASN A 41 36.00 20.51 16.00
C ASN A 41 35.59 21.18 14.67
N ALA A 42 36.38 22.09 14.11
CA ALA A 42 35.99 22.83 12.90
C ALA A 42 36.29 22.07 11.60
N GLU A 43 37.33 21.23 11.61
CA GLU A 43 37.66 20.36 10.49
C GLU A 43 36.70 19.17 10.41
N ASP A 44 36.29 18.62 11.56
CA ASP A 44 35.30 17.53 11.65
C ASP A 44 33.89 17.96 11.20
N GLU A 45 33.44 19.19 11.54
CA GLU A 45 32.14 19.69 11.04
C GLU A 45 32.19 19.98 9.54
N LYS A 46 33.30 20.50 9.03
CA LYS A 46 33.47 20.76 7.60
C LYS A 46 33.54 19.47 6.79
N PHE A 47 34.21 18.43 7.31
CA PHE A 47 34.24 17.10 6.70
C PHE A 47 32.85 16.44 6.69
N LYS A 48 32.10 16.51 7.79
CA LYS A 48 30.72 15.99 7.84
C LYS A 48 29.79 16.71 6.87
N THR A 49 29.93 18.03 6.74
CA THR A 49 29.11 18.81 5.80
C THR A 49 29.45 18.46 4.35
N GLU A 50 30.72 18.26 4.03
CA GLU A 50 31.16 17.83 2.70
C GLU A 50 30.76 16.37 2.39
N GLU A 51 30.76 15.47 3.38
CA GLU A 51 30.25 14.10 3.24
C GLU A 51 28.72 14.06 3.05
N ASP A 52 27.96 14.86 3.79
CA ASP A 52 26.50 14.97 3.65
C ASP A 52 26.12 15.59 2.29
N GLU A 53 26.84 16.63 1.83
CA GLU A 53 26.66 17.20 0.49
C GLU A 53 27.03 16.20 -0.61
N ALA A 54 28.10 15.41 -0.43
CA ALA A 54 28.48 14.37 -1.39
C ALA A 54 27.42 13.25 -1.47
N LEU A 55 26.83 12.87 -0.34
CA LEU A 55 25.73 11.91 -0.28
C LEU A 55 24.47 12.46 -0.94
N GLU A 56 24.13 13.73 -0.73
CA GLU A 56 22.98 14.36 -1.38
C GLU A 56 23.15 14.44 -2.89
N ILE A 57 24.35 14.76 -3.38
CA ILE A 57 24.70 14.76 -4.81
C ILE A 57 24.70 13.34 -5.39
N GLU A 58 25.12 12.32 -4.62
CA GLU A 58 25.07 10.92 -5.06
C GLU A 58 23.63 10.40 -5.13
N ILE A 59 22.78 10.79 -4.17
CA ILE A 59 21.34 10.48 -4.18
C ILE A 59 20.65 11.19 -5.34
N GLU A 60 20.85 12.51 -5.51
CA GLU A 60 20.31 13.28 -6.63
C GLU A 60 20.83 12.75 -7.98
N GLY A 61 22.10 12.40 -8.05
CA GLY A 61 22.72 11.79 -9.23
C GLY A 61 22.09 10.43 -9.55
N LYS A 62 21.85 9.58 -8.54
CA LYS A 62 21.18 8.29 -8.71
C LYS A 62 19.70 8.47 -9.10
N GLU A 63 18.99 9.41 -8.49
CA GLU A 63 17.61 9.75 -8.84
C GLU A 63 17.50 10.33 -10.25
N SER A 64 18.45 11.17 -10.66
CA SER A 64 18.51 11.75 -12.00
C SER A 64 18.91 10.72 -13.06
N ILE A 65 19.77 9.76 -12.73
CA ILE A 65 20.11 8.63 -13.61
C ILE A 65 18.92 7.68 -13.74
N ASP A 66 18.25 7.33 -12.64
CA ASP A 66 17.01 6.54 -12.66
C ASP A 66 15.93 7.26 -13.48
N ALA A 67 15.74 8.57 -13.31
CA ALA A 67 14.85 9.39 -14.12
C ALA A 67 15.26 9.48 -15.60
N CYS A 68 16.53 9.26 -15.93
CA CYS A 68 17.03 9.24 -17.31
C CYS A 68 17.01 7.83 -17.94
N LEU A 69 17.02 6.76 -17.14
CA LEU A 69 16.73 5.38 -17.54
C LEU A 69 15.24 5.15 -17.79
N VAL A 70 14.38 5.92 -17.12
CA VAL A 70 12.91 5.89 -17.28
C VAL A 70 12.46 6.17 -18.73
N PRO A 71 13.00 7.15 -19.47
CA PRO A 71 12.73 7.30 -20.91
C PRO A 71 13.09 6.09 -21.76
N ALA A 72 14.11 5.29 -21.40
CA ALA A 72 14.52 4.15 -22.22
C ALA A 72 13.62 2.92 -21.99
N MET A 73 13.14 2.70 -20.77
CA MET A 73 12.19 1.62 -20.47
C MET A 73 10.76 2.01 -20.90
N ALA A 74 10.34 3.26 -20.67
CA ALA A 74 9.02 3.77 -21.06
C ALA A 74 8.87 3.99 -22.58
N LYS A 75 9.93 4.35 -23.33
CA LYS A 75 9.84 4.46 -24.80
C LYS A 75 9.57 3.14 -25.51
N ASN A 76 9.84 2.01 -24.88
CA ASN A 76 9.58 0.68 -25.44
C ASN A 76 8.21 0.09 -25.01
N LEU A 77 7.46 0.81 -24.17
CA LEU A 77 6.12 0.44 -23.75
C LEU A 77 5.09 1.12 -24.66
N THR A 78 4.55 0.36 -25.61
CA THR A 78 3.37 0.79 -26.36
C THR A 78 2.19 0.86 -25.40
N LEU A 79 1.91 2.07 -24.91
CA LEU A 79 0.72 2.40 -24.13
C LEU A 79 -0.33 2.98 -25.07
N ASP A 80 -1.57 2.55 -24.88
CA ASP A 80 -2.74 3.14 -25.52
C ASP A 80 -3.12 4.46 -24.84
N GLU A 81 -3.91 5.28 -25.54
CA GLU A 81 -4.32 6.57 -25.02
C GLU A 81 -5.24 6.40 -23.81
N GLY A 82 -4.89 7.02 -22.68
CA GLY A 82 -5.60 6.86 -21.41
C GLY A 82 -5.19 5.62 -20.61
N GLU A 83 -4.25 4.82 -21.11
CA GLU A 83 -3.78 3.62 -20.41
C GLU A 83 -2.83 3.98 -19.24
N LEU A 84 -3.00 3.27 -18.13
CA LEU A 84 -2.13 3.30 -16.96
C LEU A 84 -1.62 1.89 -16.68
N ARG A 85 -0.31 1.73 -16.53
CA ARG A 85 0.32 0.45 -16.14
C ARG A 85 1.30 0.67 -15.01
N ARG A 86 1.30 -0.23 -14.03
CA ARG A 86 2.29 -0.24 -12.93
C ARG A 86 3.17 -1.47 -13.04
N TYR A 87 4.47 -1.25 -12.97
CA TYR A 87 5.48 -2.30 -13.05
C TYR A 87 6.28 -2.35 -11.78
N LEU A 88 6.29 -3.49 -11.11
CA LEU A 88 7.14 -3.69 -9.95
C LEU A 88 8.61 -3.54 -10.37
N THR A 89 9.38 -2.76 -9.61
CA THR A 89 10.83 -2.66 -9.87
C THR A 89 11.51 -4.01 -9.61
N LYS A 90 12.67 -4.23 -10.25
CA LYS A 90 13.46 -5.44 -10.02
C LYS A 90 13.77 -5.64 -8.53
N GLU A 91 14.20 -4.58 -7.85
CA GLU A 91 14.48 -4.57 -6.42
C GLU A 91 13.28 -5.08 -5.60
N SER A 92 12.08 -4.51 -5.80
CA SER A 92 10.89 -4.93 -5.07
C SER A 92 10.39 -6.32 -5.48
N SER A 93 10.62 -6.76 -6.73
CA SER A 93 10.28 -8.13 -7.16
C SER A 93 11.22 -9.20 -6.58
N GLU A 94 12.44 -8.80 -6.22
CA GLU A 94 13.46 -9.66 -5.61
C GLU A 94 13.44 -9.60 -4.08
N ASP A 95 12.72 -8.62 -3.50
CA ASP A 95 12.54 -8.47 -2.07
C ASP A 95 11.93 -9.74 -1.42
N ARG A 96 12.57 -10.19 -0.34
CA ARG A 96 12.19 -11.41 0.37
C ARG A 96 10.79 -11.32 0.97
N LYS A 97 10.43 -10.19 1.58
CA LYS A 97 9.11 -10.00 2.20
C LYS A 97 8.01 -9.93 1.16
N VAL A 98 8.26 -9.32 0.00
CA VAL A 98 7.29 -9.30 -1.11
C VAL A 98 7.03 -10.71 -1.63
N ARG A 99 8.08 -11.52 -1.82
CA ARG A 99 7.95 -12.93 -2.24
C ARG A 99 7.25 -13.80 -1.19
N GLU A 100 7.54 -13.57 0.08
CA GLU A 100 6.85 -14.21 1.20
C GLU A 100 5.36 -13.85 1.21
N LEU A 101 5.01 -12.57 1.04
CA LEU A 101 3.64 -12.09 0.94
C LEU A 101 2.88 -12.77 -0.20
N ILE A 102 3.46 -12.81 -1.41
CA ILE A 102 2.86 -13.51 -2.56
C ILE A 102 2.61 -14.99 -2.25
N SER A 103 3.60 -15.66 -1.66
CA SER A 103 3.50 -17.08 -1.31
C SER A 103 2.41 -17.34 -0.26
N LEU A 104 2.28 -16.48 0.74
CA LEU A 104 1.25 -16.57 1.77
C LEU A 104 -0.15 -16.32 1.24
N LEU A 105 -0.32 -15.32 0.36
CA LEU A 105 -1.60 -15.06 -0.30
C LEU A 105 -2.02 -16.25 -1.17
N MET A 106 -1.09 -16.83 -1.94
CA MET A 106 -1.36 -18.04 -2.71
C MET A 106 -1.72 -19.23 -1.82
N TYR A 107 -0.97 -19.45 -0.74
CA TYR A 107 -1.25 -20.49 0.23
C TYR A 107 -2.67 -20.35 0.79
N TRP A 108 -3.03 -19.16 1.24
CA TRP A 108 -4.36 -18.88 1.78
C TRP A 108 -5.48 -19.15 0.77
N ILE A 109 -5.37 -18.64 -0.46
CA ILE A 109 -6.39 -18.88 -1.49
C ILE A 109 -6.53 -20.38 -1.77
N ASN A 110 -5.42 -21.11 -1.83
CA ASN A 110 -5.43 -22.56 -2.08
C ASN A 110 -6.09 -23.34 -0.94
N GLU A 111 -5.82 -22.98 0.31
CA GLU A 111 -6.48 -23.59 1.47
C GLU A 111 -7.98 -23.26 1.48
N GLU A 112 -8.33 -22.01 1.22
CA GLU A 112 -9.74 -21.61 1.16
C GLU A 112 -10.47 -22.28 -0.01
N LEU A 113 -9.85 -22.48 -1.16
CA LEU A 113 -10.54 -23.01 -2.34
C LEU A 113 -10.27 -24.51 -2.60
N ALA A 114 -9.72 -25.22 -1.61
CA ALA A 114 -9.38 -26.64 -1.71
C ALA A 114 -10.61 -27.52 -2.02
N GLU A 115 -11.75 -27.23 -1.38
CA GLU A 115 -13.01 -27.98 -1.60
C GLU A 115 -13.55 -27.80 -3.03
N GLN A 116 -13.29 -26.65 -3.63
CA GLN A 116 -13.62 -26.30 -5.02
C GLN A 116 -12.60 -26.88 -6.02
N ARG A 117 -11.54 -27.55 -5.54
CA ARG A 117 -10.44 -28.11 -6.34
C ARG A 117 -9.69 -27.06 -7.17
N ILE A 118 -9.62 -25.83 -6.66
CA ILE A 118 -8.90 -24.73 -7.30
C ILE A 118 -7.48 -24.70 -6.75
N VAL A 119 -6.51 -24.53 -7.65
CA VAL A 119 -5.09 -24.38 -7.29
C VAL A 119 -4.50 -23.20 -8.05
N VAL A 120 -4.20 -22.15 -7.31
CA VAL A 120 -3.47 -20.96 -7.74
C VAL A 120 -1.96 -21.25 -7.70
N ARG A 121 -1.30 -20.98 -8.82
CA ARG A 121 0.16 -21.10 -9.02
C ARG A 121 0.83 -19.77 -9.32
N ASN A 122 0.09 -18.81 -9.85
CA ASN A 122 0.59 -17.47 -10.13
C ASN A 122 -0.56 -16.46 -9.99
N LEU A 123 -0.43 -15.51 -9.06
CA LEU A 123 -1.47 -14.53 -8.79
C LEU A 123 -1.87 -13.70 -10.03
N GLN A 124 -0.91 -13.33 -10.88
CA GLN A 124 -1.17 -12.54 -12.09
C GLN A 124 -1.89 -13.37 -13.16
N GLU A 125 -1.50 -14.63 -13.34
CA GLU A 125 -2.07 -15.48 -14.39
C GLU A 125 -3.40 -16.12 -14.00
N ASP A 126 -3.65 -16.31 -12.71
CA ASP A 126 -4.83 -17.05 -12.25
C ASP A 126 -5.97 -16.12 -11.77
N LEU A 127 -5.70 -14.85 -11.42
CA LEU A 127 -6.73 -13.93 -10.91
C LEU A 127 -7.16 -12.83 -11.91
N PHE A 128 -6.44 -12.64 -13.02
CA PHE A 128 -6.70 -11.49 -13.93
C PHE A 128 -8.09 -11.50 -14.57
N ASP A 129 -8.69 -12.68 -14.78
CA ASP A 129 -10.03 -12.82 -15.36
C ASP A 129 -11.16 -12.64 -14.32
N GLY A 130 -10.81 -12.55 -13.04
CA GLY A 130 -11.74 -12.36 -11.93
C GLY A 130 -12.48 -13.62 -11.47
N GLN A 131 -12.30 -14.78 -12.09
CA GLN A 131 -13.07 -15.98 -11.75
C GLN A 131 -12.72 -16.51 -10.36
N ILE A 132 -11.42 -16.59 -10.04
CA ILE A 132 -10.96 -17.02 -8.71
C ILE A 132 -11.39 -16.00 -7.66
N LEU A 133 -11.27 -14.71 -7.96
CA LEU A 133 -11.69 -13.63 -7.07
C LEU A 133 -13.19 -13.72 -6.75
N GLN A 134 -14.03 -13.99 -7.76
CA GLN A 134 -15.47 -14.22 -7.58
C GLN A 134 -15.75 -15.39 -6.65
N ILE A 135 -15.16 -16.56 -6.91
CA ILE A 135 -15.41 -17.77 -6.11
C ILE A 135 -14.95 -17.53 -4.66
N LEU A 136 -13.81 -16.87 -4.48
CA LEU A 136 -13.26 -16.56 -3.17
C LEU A 136 -14.20 -15.63 -2.37
N ILE A 137 -14.65 -14.52 -2.96
CA ILE A 137 -15.53 -13.59 -2.24
C ILE A 137 -16.91 -14.18 -1.98
N GLU A 138 -17.48 -14.96 -2.91
CA GLU A 138 -18.75 -15.66 -2.72
C GLU A 138 -18.66 -16.67 -1.56
N LYS A 139 -17.57 -17.44 -1.50
CA LYS A 139 -17.30 -18.39 -0.40
C LYS A 139 -17.19 -17.66 0.93
N LEU A 140 -16.33 -16.64 1.00
CA LEU A 140 -16.02 -15.95 2.25
C LEU A 140 -17.22 -15.17 2.81
N ALA A 141 -17.99 -14.52 1.94
CA ALA A 141 -19.16 -13.74 2.36
C ALA A 141 -20.46 -14.56 2.45
N GLY A 142 -20.48 -15.80 1.93
CA GLY A 142 -21.70 -16.61 1.86
C GLY A 142 -22.77 -16.02 0.94
N VAL A 143 -22.36 -15.29 -0.11
CA VAL A 143 -23.24 -14.61 -1.07
C VAL A 143 -23.06 -15.19 -2.47
N ARG A 144 -23.95 -14.83 -3.39
CA ARG A 144 -23.75 -15.05 -4.83
C ARG A 144 -23.70 -13.70 -5.54
N ILE A 145 -22.75 -13.56 -6.44
CA ILE A 145 -22.63 -12.39 -7.30
C ILE A 145 -23.35 -12.70 -8.60
N GLU A 146 -24.33 -11.87 -8.96
CA GLU A 146 -25.07 -11.99 -10.21
C GLU A 146 -24.20 -11.52 -11.37
N VAL A 147 -23.43 -12.45 -11.94
CA VAL A 147 -22.64 -12.22 -13.16
C VAL A 147 -22.90 -13.33 -14.19
N PRO A 148 -22.76 -13.05 -15.49
CA PRO A 148 -22.81 -14.08 -16.52
C PRO A 148 -21.75 -15.16 -16.28
N GLU A 149 -22.14 -16.44 -16.32
CA GLU A 149 -21.23 -17.56 -16.08
C GLU A 149 -20.09 -17.59 -17.10
N VAL A 150 -20.42 -17.34 -18.38
CA VAL A 150 -19.47 -17.32 -19.49
C VAL A 150 -19.50 -15.98 -20.23
N THR A 151 -18.33 -15.48 -20.56
CA THR A 151 -18.14 -14.24 -21.33
C THR A 151 -17.24 -14.56 -22.53
N GLN A 152 -17.74 -14.29 -23.75
CA GLN A 152 -17.06 -14.64 -25.00
C GLN A 152 -16.16 -13.52 -25.55
N SER A 153 -16.27 -12.31 -25.00
CA SER A 153 -15.46 -11.15 -25.40
C SER A 153 -14.62 -10.61 -24.24
N GLU A 154 -13.50 -9.98 -24.57
CA GLU A 154 -12.63 -9.29 -23.61
C GLU A 154 -13.40 -8.19 -22.85
N GLU A 155 -14.19 -7.39 -23.56
CA GLU A 155 -15.07 -6.38 -22.96
C GLU A 155 -16.08 -6.99 -21.97
N GLY A 156 -16.59 -8.19 -22.28
CA GLY A 156 -17.48 -8.93 -21.39
C GLY A 156 -16.77 -9.41 -20.12
N GLN A 157 -15.53 -9.89 -20.26
CA GLN A 157 -14.68 -10.28 -19.12
C GLN A 157 -14.39 -9.09 -18.22
N LYS A 158 -13.98 -7.94 -18.79
CA LYS A 158 -13.74 -6.70 -18.04
C LYS A 158 -14.97 -6.25 -17.27
N LYS A 159 -16.14 -6.24 -17.91
CA LYS A 159 -17.40 -5.87 -17.26
C LYS A 159 -17.81 -6.84 -16.14
N LYS A 160 -17.58 -8.15 -16.33
CA LYS A 160 -17.79 -9.15 -15.28
C LYS A 160 -16.87 -8.89 -14.09
N LEU A 161 -15.58 -8.70 -14.34
CA LEU A 161 -14.59 -8.38 -13.30
C LEU A 161 -14.94 -7.09 -12.57
N GLU A 162 -15.46 -6.07 -13.28
CA GLU A 162 -15.93 -4.83 -12.65
C GLU A 162 -17.02 -5.09 -11.60
N LEU A 163 -18.00 -5.94 -11.89
CA LEU A 163 -19.04 -6.32 -10.93
C LEU A 163 -18.46 -7.09 -9.74
N VAL A 164 -17.48 -7.98 -9.97
CA VAL A 164 -16.79 -8.71 -8.90
C VAL A 164 -16.02 -7.76 -7.99
N VAL A 165 -15.22 -6.84 -8.56
CA VAL A 165 -14.45 -5.84 -7.80
C VAL A 165 -15.38 -4.90 -7.04
N GLN A 166 -16.49 -4.49 -7.64
CA GLN A 166 -17.51 -3.70 -6.94
C GLN A 166 -18.13 -4.46 -5.76
N ALA A 167 -18.39 -5.76 -5.90
CA ALA A 167 -18.89 -6.59 -4.81
C ALA A 167 -17.86 -6.69 -3.68
N VAL A 168 -16.58 -6.91 -4.00
CA VAL A 168 -15.49 -6.91 -3.01
C VAL A 168 -15.43 -5.56 -2.28
N ASN A 169 -15.45 -4.44 -3.01
CA ASN A 169 -15.40 -3.11 -2.42
C ASN A 169 -16.59 -2.83 -1.48
N ARG A 170 -17.79 -3.32 -1.81
CA ARG A 170 -18.97 -3.20 -0.93
C ARG A 170 -18.84 -4.05 0.33
N ILE A 171 -18.33 -5.27 0.21
CA ILE A 171 -18.22 -6.20 1.34
C ILE A 171 -17.09 -5.78 2.27
N VAL A 172 -15.89 -5.62 1.71
CA VAL A 172 -14.68 -5.25 2.46
C VAL A 172 -14.79 -3.83 3.01
N SER A 173 -15.45 -2.92 2.29
CA SER A 173 -15.65 -1.51 2.65
C SER A 173 -14.34 -0.86 3.15
N PRO A 174 -13.30 -0.77 2.29
CA PRO A 174 -12.01 -0.22 2.70
C PRO A 174 -12.15 1.22 3.18
N THR A 175 -11.41 1.56 4.24
CA THR A 175 -11.45 2.88 4.89
C THR A 175 -10.90 3.99 4.00
N GLU A 176 -9.92 3.66 3.17
CA GLU A 176 -9.34 4.53 2.16
C GLU A 176 -9.85 4.17 0.77
N GLN A 177 -9.67 5.09 -0.17
CA GLN A 177 -9.99 4.82 -1.57
C GLN A 177 -9.21 3.59 -2.06
N PRO A 178 -9.90 2.57 -2.62
CA PRO A 178 -9.24 1.42 -3.21
C PRO A 178 -8.18 1.82 -4.23
N LYS A 179 -6.98 1.24 -4.11
CA LYS A 179 -5.87 1.39 -5.06
C LYS A 179 -5.83 0.28 -6.12
N TRP A 180 -6.97 -0.40 -6.26
CA TRP A 180 -7.23 -1.46 -7.22
C TRP A 180 -8.55 -1.18 -7.93
N ASP A 181 -8.62 -1.60 -9.19
CA ASP A 181 -9.83 -1.62 -9.99
C ASP A 181 -9.79 -2.82 -10.96
N ALA A 182 -10.86 -3.00 -11.73
CA ALA A 182 -10.95 -4.09 -12.69
C ALA A 182 -9.92 -3.98 -13.83
N GLU A 183 -9.54 -2.78 -14.25
CA GLU A 183 -8.58 -2.59 -15.34
C GLU A 183 -7.17 -2.97 -14.89
N LEU A 184 -6.78 -2.58 -13.68
CA LEU A 184 -5.51 -2.97 -13.05
C LEU A 184 -5.43 -4.49 -12.85
N ILE A 185 -6.48 -5.12 -12.35
CA ILE A 185 -6.49 -6.58 -12.15
C ILE A 185 -6.43 -7.31 -13.52
N HIS A 186 -7.22 -6.88 -14.50
CA HIS A 186 -7.23 -7.46 -15.84
C HIS A 186 -5.88 -7.29 -16.57
N SER A 187 -5.21 -6.16 -16.37
CA SER A 187 -3.86 -5.90 -16.88
C SER A 187 -2.75 -6.59 -16.10
N LYS A 188 -3.10 -7.53 -15.20
CA LYS A 188 -2.17 -8.35 -14.42
C LYS A 188 -1.29 -7.53 -13.48
N ASP A 189 -1.81 -6.42 -12.97
CA ASP A 189 -1.10 -5.59 -12.00
C ASP A 189 -0.98 -6.33 -10.66
N ILE A 190 0.21 -6.87 -10.38
CA ILE A 190 0.46 -7.65 -9.15
C ILE A 190 0.23 -6.81 -7.88
N VAL A 191 0.45 -5.50 -7.93
CA VAL A 191 0.26 -4.62 -6.77
C VAL A 191 -1.24 -4.49 -6.45
N ALA A 192 -2.09 -4.27 -7.46
CA ALA A 192 -3.55 -4.25 -7.28
C ALA A 192 -4.06 -5.59 -6.77
N ILE A 193 -3.58 -6.69 -7.35
CA ILE A 193 -3.97 -8.05 -6.96
C ILE A 193 -3.57 -8.33 -5.51
N MET A 194 -2.36 -7.96 -5.08
CA MET A 194 -1.97 -8.09 -3.68
C MET A 194 -2.83 -7.21 -2.76
N GLN A 195 -3.10 -5.95 -3.13
CA GLN A 195 -3.88 -5.02 -2.30
C GLN A 195 -5.31 -5.50 -2.06
N ILE A 196 -6.01 -5.95 -3.10
CA ILE A 196 -7.38 -6.48 -2.95
C ILE A 196 -7.41 -7.75 -2.08
N LEU A 197 -6.42 -8.64 -2.25
CA LEU A 197 -6.31 -9.86 -1.45
C LEU A 197 -5.96 -9.56 0.02
N ILE A 198 -5.04 -8.63 0.28
CA ILE A 198 -4.71 -8.16 1.64
C ILE A 198 -5.95 -7.59 2.30
N ALA A 199 -6.73 -6.77 1.59
CA ALA A 199 -7.96 -6.20 2.12
C ALA A 199 -8.98 -7.30 2.49
N MET A 200 -9.11 -8.35 1.68
CA MET A 200 -9.94 -9.50 1.99
C MET A 200 -9.40 -10.31 3.19
N VAL A 201 -8.09 -10.59 3.25
CA VAL A 201 -7.45 -11.27 4.38
C VAL A 201 -7.74 -10.57 5.70
N LEU A 202 -7.61 -9.24 5.72
CA LEU A 202 -7.84 -8.43 6.91
C LEU A 202 -9.34 -8.39 7.27
N HIS A 203 -10.22 -8.19 6.29
CA HIS A 203 -11.66 -8.11 6.53
C HIS A 203 -12.24 -9.41 7.08
N PHE A 204 -11.89 -10.55 6.47
CA PHE A 204 -12.39 -11.87 6.87
C PHE A 204 -11.57 -12.52 7.98
N ARG A 205 -10.52 -11.85 8.48
CA ARG A 205 -9.60 -12.37 9.49
C ARG A 205 -9.10 -13.77 9.12
N ALA A 206 -8.57 -13.88 7.90
CA ALA A 206 -8.04 -15.14 7.40
C ALA A 206 -6.99 -15.72 8.37
N PRO A 207 -6.89 -17.05 8.50
CA PRO A 207 -5.99 -17.72 9.44
C PRO A 207 -4.53 -17.73 8.96
N ILE A 208 -4.04 -16.57 8.49
CA ILE A 208 -2.66 -16.34 8.06
C ILE A 208 -2.16 -15.03 8.69
N ARG A 209 -0.86 -14.95 8.96
CA ARG A 209 -0.21 -13.71 9.40
C ARG A 209 0.55 -13.10 8.24
N LEU A 210 0.21 -11.86 7.86
CA LEU A 210 0.90 -11.17 6.78
C LEU A 210 2.24 -10.63 7.30
N PRO A 211 3.31 -10.63 6.48
CA PRO A 211 4.56 -9.97 6.84
C PRO A 211 4.31 -8.48 7.07
N GLU A 212 4.90 -7.91 8.12
CA GLU A 212 4.72 -6.51 8.48
C GLU A 212 5.65 -5.59 7.69
N HIS A 213 5.16 -4.37 7.44
CA HIS A 213 5.91 -3.28 6.78
C HIS A 213 6.46 -3.66 5.40
N VAL A 214 5.67 -4.38 4.61
CA VAL A 214 6.02 -4.65 3.20
C VAL A 214 5.71 -3.40 2.38
N SER A 215 6.73 -2.89 1.70
CA SER A 215 6.59 -1.78 0.75
C SER A 215 7.18 -2.17 -0.60
N VAL A 216 6.59 -1.64 -1.66
CA VAL A 216 6.99 -1.92 -3.05
C VAL A 216 7.25 -0.62 -3.79
N LYS A 217 8.38 -0.55 -4.48
CA LYS A 217 8.71 0.48 -5.46
C LYS A 217 8.28 0.00 -6.84
N MET A 218 7.50 0.80 -7.54
CA MET A 218 6.95 0.49 -8.85
C MET A 218 7.12 1.66 -9.81
N LEU A 219 7.29 1.37 -11.10
CA LEU A 219 7.21 2.34 -12.18
C LEU A 219 5.76 2.47 -12.62
N VAL A 220 5.17 3.65 -12.44
CA VAL A 220 3.84 3.97 -12.95
C VAL A 220 4.03 4.68 -14.29
N ALA A 221 3.55 4.06 -15.36
CA ALA A 221 3.59 4.62 -16.71
C ALA A 221 2.16 4.93 -17.18
N SER A 222 1.94 6.13 -17.67
CA SER A 222 0.66 6.58 -18.20
C SER A 222 0.83 7.35 -19.49
N LYS A 223 -0.17 7.30 -20.37
CA LYS A 223 -0.19 8.08 -21.60
C LYS A 223 -1.44 8.93 -21.67
N HIS A 224 -1.25 10.24 -21.71
CA HIS A 224 -2.34 11.20 -21.76
C HIS A 224 -2.04 12.33 -22.75
N GLN A 225 -2.99 12.60 -23.63
CA GLN A 225 -2.88 13.55 -24.74
C GLN A 225 -1.63 13.32 -25.60
N GLY A 226 -1.33 12.05 -25.92
CA GLY A 226 -0.13 11.67 -26.68
C GLY A 226 1.20 11.83 -25.93
N HIS A 227 1.19 12.31 -24.68
CA HIS A 227 2.39 12.43 -23.84
C HIS A 227 2.48 11.24 -22.88
N SER A 228 3.58 10.50 -22.96
CA SER A 228 3.87 9.44 -22.00
C SER A 228 4.58 10.02 -20.78
N ARG A 229 4.01 9.83 -19.60
CA ARG A 229 4.62 10.14 -18.30
C ARG A 229 4.98 8.83 -17.62
N SER A 230 6.12 8.82 -16.95
CA SER A 230 6.50 7.70 -16.10
C SER A 230 7.18 8.21 -14.85
N GLU A 231 6.85 7.62 -13.71
CA GLU A 231 7.39 8.00 -12.40
C GLU A 231 7.52 6.78 -11.50
N PHE A 232 8.50 6.81 -10.61
CA PHE A 232 8.62 5.79 -9.57
C PHE A 232 7.76 6.17 -8.36
N VAL A 233 6.92 5.24 -7.94
CA VAL A 233 6.06 5.38 -6.77
C VAL A 233 6.40 4.26 -5.80
N THR A 234 6.47 4.59 -4.50
CA THR A 234 6.60 3.59 -3.45
C THR A 234 5.28 3.47 -2.70
N GLU A 235 4.75 2.26 -2.58
CA GLU A 235 3.53 1.98 -1.82
C GLU A 235 3.77 0.97 -0.72
N GLN A 236 3.22 1.25 0.46
CA GLN A 236 3.18 0.31 1.56
C GLN A 236 1.97 -0.62 1.40
N LEU A 237 2.22 -1.93 1.34
CA LEU A 237 1.20 -2.97 1.19
C LEU A 237 0.68 -3.46 2.54
N THR A 238 1.56 -3.56 3.54
CA THR A 238 1.20 -4.02 4.89
C THR A 238 1.75 -3.09 5.96
N THR A 239 0.96 -2.93 7.02
CA THR A 239 1.34 -2.18 8.22
C THR A 239 1.49 -3.15 9.39
N THR A 240 1.71 -2.63 10.60
CA THR A 240 1.62 -3.44 11.81
C THR A 240 0.20 -3.98 11.92
N GLN A 241 0.07 -5.31 11.90
CA GLN A 241 -1.20 -5.94 12.21
C GLN A 241 -1.41 -5.74 13.73
N GLY A 242 -2.47 -5.02 14.12
CA GLY A 242 -2.91 -4.99 15.52
C GLY A 242 -3.30 -6.41 16.00
N GLU A 243 -3.95 -6.55 17.15
CA GLU A 243 -4.49 -7.83 17.65
C GLU A 243 -5.62 -8.43 16.75
N LEU A 244 -5.50 -8.39 15.42
CA LEU A 244 -6.12 -9.36 14.53
C LEU A 244 -5.40 -10.69 14.74
N GLY A 245 -5.71 -11.33 15.88
CA GLY A 245 -5.34 -12.70 16.16
C GLY A 245 -5.87 -13.61 15.06
N LEU A 246 -5.05 -14.60 14.70
CA LEU A 246 -5.46 -15.81 13.99
C LEU A 246 -6.77 -16.29 14.60
N LYS A 247 -7.88 -16.11 13.88
CA LYS A 247 -9.23 -16.60 14.20
C LYS A 247 -9.49 -16.81 15.71
N GLY A 248 -9.65 -15.71 16.43
CA GLY A 248 -10.03 -15.67 17.84
C GLY A 248 -9.59 -14.33 18.43
N GLU A 249 -10.50 -13.59 19.05
CA GLU A 249 -10.08 -12.55 19.99
C GLU A 249 -9.15 -13.22 21.01
N ARG A 250 -8.02 -12.58 21.36
CA ARG A 250 -7.16 -13.07 22.43
C ARG A 250 -8.01 -13.31 23.66
N ASP A 251 -8.25 -14.56 23.99
CA ASP A 251 -9.13 -14.89 25.09
C ASP A 251 -8.31 -14.95 26.38
N ALA A 252 -8.98 -15.18 27.50
CA ALA A 252 -8.30 -15.29 28.79
C ALA A 252 -7.30 -16.47 28.82
N PHE A 253 -7.45 -17.48 27.96
CA PHE A 253 -6.50 -18.59 27.85
C PHE A 253 -5.23 -18.19 27.12
N ASP A 254 -5.29 -17.33 26.10
CA ASP A 254 -4.08 -16.84 25.43
C ASP A 254 -3.16 -16.06 26.40
N THR A 255 -3.76 -15.20 27.22
CA THR A 255 -3.01 -14.49 28.28
C THR A 255 -2.48 -15.47 29.34
N LEU A 256 -3.23 -16.53 29.63
CA LEU A 256 -2.81 -17.58 30.57
C LEU A 256 -1.63 -18.40 30.03
N PHE A 257 -1.62 -18.71 28.73
CA PHE A 257 -0.52 -19.43 28.09
C PHE A 257 0.76 -18.60 28.04
N ASP A 258 0.66 -17.31 27.71
CA ASP A 258 1.80 -16.41 27.57
C ASP A 258 2.44 -16.06 28.94
N TYR A 259 1.62 -15.83 29.97
CA TYR A 259 2.08 -15.22 31.24
C TYR A 259 1.80 -16.06 32.50
N GLY A 260 1.09 -17.18 32.38
CA GLY A 260 0.71 -18.03 33.51
C GLY A 260 0.76 -19.53 33.24
N PRO A 261 1.82 -20.09 32.62
CA PRO A 261 1.90 -21.52 32.33
C PRO A 261 1.76 -22.39 33.59
N ASP A 262 2.21 -21.89 34.74
CA ASP A 262 2.09 -22.56 36.05
C ASP A 262 0.63 -22.72 36.51
N LYS A 263 -0.26 -21.83 36.05
CA LYS A 263 -1.69 -21.86 36.37
C LYS A 263 -2.46 -22.80 35.46
N LEU A 264 -1.87 -23.25 34.34
CA LEU A 264 -2.52 -24.11 33.37
C LEU A 264 -2.88 -25.48 33.96
N ALA A 265 -1.99 -26.05 34.78
CA ALA A 265 -2.25 -27.31 35.49
C ALA A 265 -3.46 -27.17 36.43
N HIS A 266 -3.58 -26.04 37.12
CA HIS A 266 -4.71 -25.78 38.01
C HIS A 266 -6.02 -25.63 37.25
N VAL A 267 -6.01 -24.89 36.13
CA VAL A 267 -7.18 -24.73 35.26
C VAL A 267 -7.63 -26.07 34.67
N LYS A 268 -6.71 -26.93 34.24
CA LYS A 268 -7.02 -28.30 33.79
C LYS A 268 -7.71 -29.11 34.89
N SER A 269 -7.17 -29.13 36.11
CA SER A 269 -7.78 -29.84 37.23
C SER A 269 -9.17 -29.29 37.59
N SER A 270 -9.35 -27.96 37.56
CA SER A 270 -10.65 -27.32 37.81
C SER A 270 -11.68 -27.63 36.73
N LEU A 271 -11.31 -27.63 35.45
CA LEU A 271 -12.18 -28.02 34.34
C LEU A 271 -12.58 -29.49 34.43
N LEU A 272 -11.64 -30.39 34.73
CA LEU A 272 -11.92 -31.81 34.92
C LEU A 272 -12.91 -32.02 36.07
N ALA A 273 -12.66 -31.38 37.22
CA ALA A 273 -13.55 -31.46 38.38
C ALA A 273 -14.94 -30.89 38.08
N PHE A 274 -15.02 -29.80 37.32
CA PHE A 274 -16.28 -29.20 36.88
C PHE A 274 -17.05 -30.16 35.95
N CYS A 275 -16.41 -30.67 34.91
CA CYS A 275 -17.01 -31.63 33.99
C CYS A 275 -17.52 -32.87 34.73
N ASN A 276 -16.69 -33.49 35.58
CA ASN A 276 -17.07 -34.68 36.34
C ASN A 276 -18.20 -34.39 37.34
N LYS A 277 -18.25 -33.20 37.95
CA LYS A 277 -19.37 -32.79 38.80
C LYS A 277 -20.72 -32.76 38.05
N HIS A 278 -20.71 -32.40 36.77
CA HIS A 278 -21.93 -32.33 35.95
C HIS A 278 -22.25 -33.66 35.25
N LEU A 279 -21.23 -34.38 34.75
CA LEU A 279 -21.38 -35.64 34.01
C LEU A 279 -21.62 -36.85 34.92
N ASN A 280 -21.15 -36.85 36.17
CA ASN A 280 -21.46 -37.91 37.13
C ASN A 280 -22.97 -38.01 37.43
N LYS A 281 -23.75 -36.94 37.20
CA LYS A 281 -25.21 -36.97 37.35
C LYS A 281 -25.89 -37.88 36.32
N ILE A 282 -25.19 -38.23 35.25
CA ILE A 282 -25.64 -39.13 34.18
C ILE A 282 -24.69 -40.33 34.03
N ASN A 283 -23.94 -40.67 35.10
CA ASN A 283 -22.97 -41.79 35.15
C ASN A 283 -21.89 -41.76 34.05
N LEU A 284 -21.42 -40.56 33.69
CA LEU A 284 -20.28 -40.38 32.78
C LEU A 284 -19.14 -39.69 33.52
N GLU A 285 -17.91 -40.17 33.31
CA GLU A 285 -16.69 -39.60 33.89
C GLU A 285 -15.66 -39.31 32.79
N VAL A 286 -15.02 -38.15 32.89
CA VAL A 286 -13.94 -37.69 32.01
C VAL A 286 -12.61 -37.93 32.69
N ILE A 287 -11.69 -38.56 31.96
CA ILE A 287 -10.31 -38.84 32.38
C ILE A 287 -9.40 -38.20 31.33
N LEU A 288 -8.46 -37.35 31.76
CA LEU A 288 -7.47 -36.66 30.93
C LEU A 288 -6.05 -37.09 31.30
#